data_AF-D9ZEJ7-F1
#
_entry.id   AF-D9ZEJ7-F1
#
_cell.length_a   1.000
_cell.length_b   1.000
_cell.length_c   1.000
_cell.angle_alpha   90.00
_cell.angle_beta   90.00
_cell.angle_gamma   90.00
#
_symmetry.space_group_name_H-M   'P 1'
#
loop_
_entity.id
_entity.type
_entity.pdbx_description
1 polymer ?
#
loop_
_entity_poly.entity_id
_entity_poly.type
_entity_poly.pdbx_seq_one_letter_code
_entity_poly.pdbx_strand_id
1 'polypeptide(L)'
;MGKIILCRGKKADTPLTVLQTGVKLYTAEELCYYIYNNIYLIGQDFIDDNLISFLDETGEKELAERVRKLKETGGSLAQIFVIILKTIDYYSVAEIEQLKEILNTLGKQSVCERLKARGDGYLNAGYYFAAVRCYESIIKDYKGKDLLAADYAKVYHNLGTAYARMFMYDKAVIYYDEAYRTGQHEESKKCSIAALIMAKKDKEPVNVDVDEDEYVVQKELETLMDNARYSDEYRELEDIARLKADGNLAQYNRAVDERLDRWRTAYIKYSKTF
;
A
#
# COMPACT_ATOMS: atom_id res chain seq x y z
N MET A 1 -25.71 -1.69 -15.27
CA MET A 1 -26.70 -0.63 -14.96
C MET A 1 -26.23 0.07 -13.69
N GLY A 2 -25.92 1.38 -13.76
CA GLY A 2 -25.50 2.13 -12.58
C GLY A 2 -26.67 2.32 -11.62
N LYS A 3 -26.52 1.82 -10.39
CA LYS A 3 -27.49 2.04 -9.31
C LYS A 3 -27.34 3.50 -8.87
N ILE A 4 -28.40 4.30 -8.97
CA ILE A 4 -28.40 5.67 -8.43
C ILE A 4 -28.53 5.53 -6.92
N ILE A 5 -27.46 5.87 -6.19
CA ILE A 5 -27.46 5.93 -4.73
C ILE A 5 -27.75 7.38 -4.35
N LEU A 6 -28.84 7.61 -3.63
CA LEU A 6 -29.16 8.92 -3.09
C LEU A 6 -28.41 9.08 -1.78
N CYS A 7 -27.41 9.97 -1.73
CA CYS A 7 -26.77 10.33 -0.48
C CYS A 7 -27.78 11.08 0.39
N ARG A 8 -28.09 10.52 1.56
CA ARG A 8 -29.10 11.06 2.49
C ARG A 8 -28.44 11.73 3.71
N GLY A 9 -27.18 11.42 3.97
CA GLY A 9 -26.44 11.93 5.13
C GLY A 9 -26.09 13.41 5.05
N LYS A 10 -25.90 14.02 6.23
CA LYS A 10 -25.29 15.35 6.34
C LYS A 10 -23.79 15.22 6.08
N LYS A 11 -23.21 16.18 5.35
CA LYS A 11 -21.75 16.29 5.24
C LYS A 11 -21.17 16.75 6.58
N ALA A 12 -20.17 16.04 7.08
CA ALA A 12 -19.40 16.47 8.24
C ALA A 12 -18.55 17.71 7.89
N ASP A 13 -18.49 18.66 8.82
CA ASP A 13 -17.60 19.82 8.76
C ASP A 13 -16.17 19.39 9.08
N THR A 14 -16.01 18.45 10.03
CA THR A 14 -14.74 17.79 10.35
C THR A 14 -14.67 16.41 9.69
N PRO A 15 -13.78 16.18 8.71
CA PRO A 15 -13.70 14.88 8.06
C PRO A 15 -13.12 13.81 8.98
N LEU A 16 -13.67 12.60 8.90
CA LEU A 16 -12.97 11.42 9.41
C LEU A 16 -11.74 11.18 8.53
N THR A 17 -10.57 11.51 9.07
CA THR A 17 -9.31 11.22 8.41
C THR A 17 -8.92 9.80 8.76
N VAL A 18 -9.08 8.88 7.81
CA VAL A 18 -8.61 7.51 8.01
C VAL A 18 -7.10 7.55 8.09
N LEU A 19 -6.55 7.29 9.27
CA LEU A 19 -5.12 7.39 9.50
C LEU A 19 -4.41 6.58 8.43
N GLN A 20 -4.64 5.28 8.30
CA GLN A 20 -3.83 4.39 7.46
C GLN A 20 -3.77 4.74 5.95
N THR A 21 -4.69 5.54 5.40
CA THR A 21 -4.69 5.94 3.97
C THR A 21 -4.77 7.45 3.73
N GLY A 22 -5.01 8.24 4.78
CA GLY A 22 -5.22 9.69 4.74
C GLY A 22 -6.41 10.12 3.91
N VAL A 23 -7.31 9.18 3.60
CA VAL A 23 -8.56 9.49 2.97
C VAL A 23 -9.38 10.27 3.98
N LYS A 24 -9.84 11.45 3.56
CA LYS A 24 -10.77 12.27 4.31
C LYS A 24 -12.18 11.92 3.87
N LEU A 25 -12.94 11.34 4.78
CA LEU A 25 -14.33 10.98 4.57
C LEU A 25 -15.19 12.10 5.16
N TYR A 26 -16.16 12.58 4.39
CA TYR A 26 -17.06 13.65 4.78
C TYR A 26 -18.50 13.18 4.93
N THR A 27 -18.83 12.00 4.41
CA THR A 27 -20.18 11.43 4.44
C THR A 27 -20.16 9.98 4.91
N ALA A 28 -21.29 9.53 5.45
CA ALA A 28 -21.46 8.15 5.87
C ALA A 28 -21.36 7.18 4.67
N GLU A 29 -21.79 7.62 3.48
CA GLU A 29 -21.68 6.89 2.23
C GLU A 29 -20.22 6.69 1.79
N GLU A 30 -19.38 7.73 1.88
CA GLU A 30 -17.93 7.59 1.64
C GLU A 30 -17.28 6.63 2.62
N LEU A 31 -17.70 6.65 3.89
CA LEU A 31 -17.26 5.67 4.89
C LEU A 31 -17.64 4.24 4.50
N CYS A 32 -18.88 4.02 4.06
CA CYS A 32 -19.31 2.71 3.55
C CYS A 32 -18.40 2.25 2.40
N TYR A 33 -18.24 3.11 1.39
CA TYR A 33 -17.38 2.81 0.24
C TYR A 33 -15.95 2.47 0.67
N TYR A 34 -15.42 3.24 1.61
CA TYR A 34 -14.08 3.03 2.13
C TYR A 34 -13.95 1.68 2.85
N ILE A 35 -14.87 1.36 3.76
CA ILE A 35 -14.87 0.09 4.51
C ILE A 35 -14.86 -1.10 3.55
N TYR A 36 -15.74 -1.09 2.55
CA TYR A 36 -15.88 -2.20 1.62
C TYR A 36 -14.62 -2.44 0.78
N ASN A 37 -14.03 -1.37 0.24
CA ASN A 37 -12.89 -1.48 -0.66
C ASN A 37 -11.54 -1.61 0.07
N ASN A 38 -11.49 -1.33 1.37
CA ASN A 38 -10.24 -1.31 2.15
C ASN A 38 -10.29 -2.24 3.35
N ILE A 39 -11.13 -3.29 3.31
CA ILE A 39 -11.35 -4.21 4.43
C ILE A 39 -10.07 -4.84 5.00
N TYR A 40 -9.08 -5.11 4.14
CA TYR A 40 -7.78 -5.67 4.55
C TYR A 40 -6.86 -4.62 5.20
N LEU A 41 -7.18 -3.33 5.04
CA LEU A 41 -6.41 -2.21 5.57
C LEU A 41 -6.88 -1.78 6.97
N ILE A 42 -8.12 -2.15 7.32
CA ILE A 42 -8.83 -1.64 8.48
C ILE A 42 -8.89 -2.72 9.57
N GLY A 43 -8.42 -2.37 10.78
CA GLY A 43 -8.46 -3.23 11.96
C GLY A 43 -9.42 -2.73 13.03
N GLN A 44 -9.43 -3.40 14.20
CA GLN A 44 -10.25 -2.98 15.35
C GLN A 44 -9.87 -1.58 15.85
N ASP A 45 -8.62 -1.16 15.63
CA ASP A 45 -8.10 0.18 15.90
C ASP A 45 -8.84 1.30 15.15
N PHE A 46 -9.50 0.98 14.03
CA PHE A 46 -10.33 1.94 13.29
C PHE A 46 -11.64 2.26 14.03
N ILE A 47 -12.06 1.43 14.98
CA ILE A 47 -13.25 1.67 15.80
C ILE A 47 -12.86 2.53 17.01
N ASP A 48 -12.50 3.78 16.73
CA ASP A 48 -12.10 4.76 17.73
C ASP A 48 -13.21 5.80 18.01
N ASP A 49 -12.93 6.75 18.90
CA ASP A 49 -13.90 7.80 19.24
C ASP A 49 -14.07 8.85 18.13
N ASN A 50 -13.11 8.95 17.20
CA ASN A 50 -13.21 9.82 16.03
C ASN A 50 -14.24 9.29 15.04
N LEU A 51 -14.24 7.97 14.77
CA LEU A 51 -15.27 7.31 13.96
C LEU A 51 -16.66 7.54 14.54
N ILE A 52 -16.82 7.36 15.86
CA ILE A 52 -18.12 7.54 16.53
C ILE A 52 -18.59 9.00 16.43
N SER A 53 -17.70 9.95 16.66
CA SER A 53 -18.02 11.39 16.55
C SER A 53 -18.39 11.79 15.13
N PHE A 54 -17.69 11.23 14.14
CA PHE A 54 -18.00 11.44 12.72
C PHE A 54 -19.40 10.91 12.33
N LEU A 55 -19.77 9.71 12.81
CA LEU A 55 -21.11 9.16 12.58
C LEU A 55 -22.20 10.09 13.16
N ASP A 56 -22.00 10.64 14.36
CA ASP A 56 -22.94 11.63 14.93
C ASP A 56 -23.02 12.89 14.05
N GLU A 57 -21.87 13.43 13.63
CA GLU A 57 -21.79 14.67 12.84
C GLU A 57 -22.46 14.55 11.45
N THR A 58 -22.38 13.35 10.85
CA THR A 58 -23.06 13.03 9.57
C THR A 58 -24.57 12.84 9.69
N GLY A 59 -25.12 12.95 10.90
CA GLY A 59 -26.55 12.83 11.18
C GLY A 59 -26.97 11.44 11.69
N GLU A 60 -26.03 10.50 11.81
CA GLU A 60 -26.28 9.11 12.19
C GLU A 60 -26.15 8.88 13.70
N LYS A 61 -26.86 9.69 14.49
CA LYS A 61 -26.79 9.70 15.97
C LYS A 61 -27.06 8.35 16.63
N GLU A 62 -28.13 7.68 16.21
CA GLU A 62 -28.49 6.37 16.74
C GLU A 62 -27.45 5.31 16.39
N LEU A 63 -26.89 5.37 15.18
CA LEU A 63 -25.82 4.48 14.75
C LEU A 63 -24.55 4.72 15.57
N ALA A 64 -24.15 5.98 15.80
CA ALA A 64 -23.00 6.33 16.62
C ALA A 64 -23.10 5.75 18.03
N GLU A 65 -24.27 5.85 18.68
CA GLU A 65 -24.52 5.27 19.99
C GLU A 65 -24.47 3.74 19.99
N ARG A 66 -25.00 3.09 18.94
CA ARG A 66 -24.91 1.63 18.79
C ARG A 66 -23.46 1.17 18.59
N VAL A 67 -22.68 1.87 17.78
CA VAL A 67 -21.25 1.58 17.57
C VAL A 67 -20.47 1.78 18.87
N ARG A 68 -20.74 2.83 19.63
CA ARG A 68 -20.14 3.09 20.95
C ARG A 68 -20.39 1.92 21.92
N LYS A 69 -21.64 1.51 22.08
CA LYS A 69 -21.98 0.35 22.95
C LYS A 69 -21.31 -0.94 22.50
N LEU A 70 -21.25 -1.19 21.20
CA LEU A 70 -20.55 -2.37 20.67
C LEU A 70 -19.06 -2.31 20.94
N LYS A 71 -18.41 -1.15 20.78
CA LYS A 71 -17.01 -0.96 21.13
C LYS A 71 -16.77 -1.26 22.62
N GLU A 72 -17.59 -0.71 23.51
CA GLU A 72 -17.48 -0.90 24.97
C GLU A 72 -17.72 -2.35 25.41
N THR A 73 -18.64 -3.06 24.74
CA THR A 73 -18.95 -4.47 25.03
C THR A 73 -18.01 -5.46 24.34
N GLY A 74 -17.00 -4.99 23.59
CA GLY A 74 -16.03 -5.85 22.90
C GLY A 74 -16.57 -6.50 21.63
N GLY A 75 -17.52 -5.86 20.95
CA GLY A 75 -18.08 -6.29 19.67
C GLY A 75 -17.01 -6.46 18.59
N SER A 76 -17.19 -7.49 17.75
CA SER A 76 -16.22 -7.79 16.70
C SER A 76 -16.26 -6.77 15.56
N LEU A 77 -15.13 -6.58 14.86
CA LEU A 77 -15.05 -5.76 13.64
C LEU A 77 -16.17 -6.08 12.64
N ALA A 78 -16.47 -7.37 12.47
CA ALA A 78 -17.55 -7.86 11.61
C ALA A 78 -18.92 -7.33 12.04
N GLN A 79 -19.24 -7.41 13.33
CA GLN A 79 -20.52 -6.95 13.85
C GLN A 79 -20.70 -5.44 13.65
N ILE A 80 -19.65 -4.67 13.96
CA ILE A 80 -19.70 -3.20 13.89
C ILE A 80 -19.83 -2.73 12.44
N PHE A 81 -19.02 -3.24 11.52
CA PHE A 81 -19.10 -2.86 10.10
C PHE A 81 -20.42 -3.28 9.45
N VAL A 82 -20.94 -4.47 9.75
CA VAL A 82 -22.24 -4.90 9.22
C VAL A 82 -23.35 -3.94 9.68
N ILE A 83 -23.31 -3.46 10.92
CA ILE A 83 -24.31 -2.51 11.42
C ILE A 83 -24.21 -1.15 10.73
N ILE A 84 -22.98 -0.64 10.53
CA ILE A 84 -22.75 0.61 9.79
C ILE A 84 -23.29 0.48 8.36
N LEU A 85 -22.85 -0.54 7.61
CA LEU A 85 -23.22 -0.72 6.20
C LEU A 85 -24.72 -0.97 6.00
N LYS A 86 -25.38 -1.71 6.91
CA LYS A 86 -26.83 -1.95 6.84
C LYS A 86 -27.65 -0.70 7.15
N THR A 87 -27.14 0.20 8.00
CA THR A 87 -27.87 1.40 8.40
C THR A 87 -27.84 2.48 7.32
N ILE A 88 -26.67 2.66 6.69
CA ILE A 88 -26.47 3.69 5.65
C ILE A 88 -27.06 3.26 4.29
N ASP A 89 -27.31 1.96 4.10
CA ASP A 89 -27.97 1.39 2.89
C ASP A 89 -27.24 1.71 1.57
N TYR A 90 -25.91 1.83 1.63
CA TYR A 90 -25.07 2.07 0.45
C TYR A 90 -24.84 0.81 -0.38
N TYR A 91 -24.68 -0.34 0.28
CA TYR A 91 -24.48 -1.65 -0.34
C TYR A 91 -25.72 -2.54 -0.19
N SER A 92 -25.92 -3.45 -1.14
CA SER A 92 -26.97 -4.45 -1.05
C SER A 92 -26.74 -5.43 0.09
N VAL A 93 -27.81 -6.06 0.57
CA VAL A 93 -27.73 -7.10 1.61
C VAL A 93 -26.77 -8.24 1.20
N ALA A 94 -26.76 -8.62 -0.09
CA ALA A 94 -25.87 -9.65 -0.59
C ALA A 94 -24.38 -9.26 -0.50
N GLU A 95 -24.04 -8.03 -0.89
CA GLU A 95 -22.68 -7.49 -0.76
C GLU A 95 -22.24 -7.41 0.71
N ILE A 96 -23.15 -7.02 1.61
CA ILE A 96 -22.85 -6.94 3.04
C ILE A 96 -22.62 -8.33 3.65
N GLU A 97 -23.40 -9.35 3.27
CA GLU A 97 -23.18 -10.71 3.78
C GLU A 97 -21.88 -11.31 3.24
N GLN A 98 -21.50 -11.06 1.98
CA GLN A 98 -20.17 -11.44 1.46
C GLN A 98 -19.04 -10.79 2.27
N LEU A 99 -19.15 -9.47 2.54
CA LEU A 99 -18.18 -8.74 3.33
C LEU A 99 -18.07 -9.28 4.78
N LYS A 100 -19.20 -9.65 5.38
CA LYS A 100 -19.24 -10.26 6.72
C LYS A 100 -18.52 -11.61 6.76
N GLU A 101 -18.64 -12.45 5.73
CA GLU A 101 -17.91 -13.71 5.63
C GLU A 101 -16.40 -13.48 5.58
N ILE A 102 -15.95 -12.47 4.82
CA ILE A 102 -14.55 -12.04 4.76
C ILE A 102 -14.09 -11.59 6.15
N LEU A 103 -14.83 -10.70 6.82
CA LEU A 103 -14.48 -10.20 8.16
C LEU A 103 -14.40 -11.32 9.21
N ASN A 104 -15.32 -12.28 9.17
CA ASN A 104 -15.30 -13.43 10.07
C ASN A 104 -14.07 -14.31 9.84
N THR A 105 -13.62 -14.42 8.59
CA THR A 105 -12.38 -15.13 8.25
C THR A 105 -11.16 -14.38 8.77
N LEU A 106 -11.09 -13.06 8.55
CA LEU A 106 -10.02 -12.19 9.09
C LEU A 106 -9.97 -12.19 10.63
N GLY A 107 -11.13 -12.27 11.28
CA GLY A 107 -11.22 -12.35 12.74
C GLY A 107 -10.64 -13.65 13.32
N LYS A 108 -10.60 -14.73 12.53
CA LYS A 108 -9.99 -16.02 12.92
C LYS A 108 -8.48 -16.08 12.69
N GLN A 109 -7.95 -15.20 11.85
CA GLN A 109 -6.53 -15.13 11.56
C GLN A 109 -5.73 -14.57 12.73
N SER A 110 -4.46 -14.95 12.81
CA SER A 110 -3.52 -14.35 13.76
C SER A 110 -3.28 -12.87 13.42
N VAL A 111 -2.73 -12.12 14.38
CA VAL A 111 -2.34 -10.72 14.15
C VAL A 111 -1.34 -10.64 12.99
N CYS A 112 -0.39 -11.58 12.92
CA CYS A 112 0.62 -11.64 11.87
C CYS A 112 0.02 -11.90 10.49
N GLU A 113 -0.94 -12.82 10.38
CA GLU A 113 -1.61 -13.13 9.11
C GLU A 113 -2.39 -11.92 8.58
N ARG A 114 -3.12 -11.21 9.46
CA ARG A 114 -3.80 -9.96 9.08
C ARG A 114 -2.81 -8.88 8.65
N LEU A 115 -1.73 -8.68 9.41
CA LEU A 115 -0.70 -7.70 9.07
C LEU A 115 -0.03 -8.03 7.72
N LYS A 116 0.23 -9.31 7.45
CA LYS A 116 0.81 -9.77 6.20
C LYS A 116 -0.14 -9.49 5.04
N ALA A 117 -1.41 -9.91 5.15
CA ALA A 117 -2.42 -9.64 4.11
C ALA A 117 -2.59 -8.13 3.85
N ARG A 118 -2.56 -7.32 4.91
CA ARG A 118 -2.59 -5.85 4.81
C ARG A 118 -1.35 -5.30 4.09
N GLY A 119 -0.16 -5.76 4.46
CA GLY A 119 1.10 -5.38 3.81
C GLY A 119 1.11 -5.74 2.33
N ASP A 120 0.67 -6.94 1.98
CA ASP A 120 0.58 -7.43 0.60
C ASP A 120 -0.39 -6.57 -0.23
N GLY A 121 -1.53 -6.20 0.36
CA GLY A 121 -2.47 -5.25 -0.24
C GLY A 121 -1.86 -3.89 -0.52
N TYR A 122 -1.15 -3.31 0.45
CA TYR A 122 -0.45 -2.04 0.26
C TYR A 122 0.65 -2.10 -0.80
N LEU A 123 1.44 -3.18 -0.81
CA LEU A 123 2.51 -3.40 -1.78
C LEU A 123 1.95 -3.44 -3.21
N ASN A 124 0.90 -4.23 -3.42
CA ASN A 124 0.22 -4.37 -4.71
C ASN A 124 -0.42 -3.06 -5.19
N ALA A 125 -0.93 -2.24 -4.27
CA ALA A 125 -1.53 -0.95 -4.58
C ALA A 125 -0.49 0.19 -4.76
N GLY A 126 0.79 -0.06 -4.46
CA GLY A 126 1.88 0.90 -4.57
C GLY A 126 2.03 1.85 -3.37
N TYR A 127 1.45 1.52 -2.21
CA TYR A 127 1.60 2.30 -0.96
C TYR A 127 2.79 1.76 -0.15
N TYR A 128 4.00 1.94 -0.67
CA TYR A 128 5.19 1.22 -0.20
C TYR A 128 5.55 1.50 1.27
N PHE A 129 5.42 2.73 1.77
CA PHE A 129 5.68 3.02 3.18
C PHE A 129 4.69 2.33 4.12
N ALA A 130 3.41 2.26 3.76
CA ALA A 130 2.40 1.55 4.53
C ALA A 130 2.63 0.03 4.53
N ALA A 131 3.08 -0.52 3.40
CA ALA A 131 3.51 -1.92 3.30
C ALA A 131 4.70 -2.20 4.23
N VAL A 132 5.74 -1.36 4.17
CA VAL A 132 6.93 -1.44 5.03
C VAL A 132 6.53 -1.48 6.51
N ARG A 133 5.64 -0.59 6.96
CA ARG A 133 5.18 -0.58 8.36
C ARG A 133 4.50 -1.87 8.79
N CYS A 134 3.67 -2.45 7.92
CA CYS A 134 3.01 -3.72 8.22
C CYS A 134 4.03 -4.85 8.39
N TYR A 135 4.96 -4.99 7.44
CA TYR A 135 5.98 -6.03 7.49
C TYR A 135 6.98 -5.82 8.63
N GLU A 136 7.41 -4.59 8.89
CA GLU A 136 8.30 -4.29 10.01
C GLU A 136 7.64 -4.59 11.36
N SER A 137 6.34 -4.34 11.53
CA SER A 137 5.65 -4.72 12.77
C SER A 137 5.63 -6.23 12.96
N ILE A 138 5.43 -7.02 11.90
CA ILE A 138 5.55 -8.49 11.96
C ILE A 138 6.95 -8.90 12.43
N ILE A 139 8.00 -8.31 11.86
CA ILE A 139 9.41 -8.66 12.14
C ILE A 139 9.90 -8.16 13.50
N LYS A 140 9.38 -7.03 14.00
CA LYS A 140 9.82 -6.42 15.26
C LYS A 140 8.99 -6.87 16.45
N ASP A 141 7.67 -6.82 16.33
CA ASP A 141 6.75 -6.95 17.47
C ASP A 141 6.20 -8.38 17.61
N TYR A 142 6.16 -9.13 16.50
CA TYR A 142 5.52 -10.45 16.44
C TYR A 142 6.42 -11.58 15.96
N LYS A 143 7.74 -11.35 15.85
CA LYS A 143 8.70 -12.35 15.35
C LYS A 143 8.60 -13.68 16.11
N GLY A 144 8.57 -14.77 15.35
CA GLY A 144 8.47 -16.13 15.88
C GLY A 144 7.07 -16.52 16.37
N LYS A 145 6.07 -15.65 16.21
CA LYS A 145 4.66 -15.93 16.54
C LYS A 145 3.86 -16.18 15.27
N ASP A 146 3.00 -17.19 15.33
CA ASP A 146 1.85 -17.45 14.45
C ASP A 146 2.07 -17.49 12.93
N LEU A 147 3.30 -17.36 12.43
CA LEU A 147 3.67 -17.52 11.02
C LEU A 147 4.69 -18.64 10.87
N LEU A 148 4.56 -19.38 9.77
CA LEU A 148 5.53 -20.39 9.37
C LEU A 148 6.80 -19.71 8.80
N ALA A 149 7.93 -20.42 8.81
CA ALA A 149 9.17 -19.91 8.24
C ALA A 149 9.01 -19.45 6.77
N ALA A 150 8.23 -20.18 5.98
CA ALA A 150 7.90 -19.82 4.61
C ALA A 150 7.13 -18.49 4.50
N ASP A 151 6.27 -18.17 5.47
CA ASP A 151 5.57 -16.89 5.50
C ASP A 151 6.49 -15.73 5.91
N TYR A 152 7.41 -15.97 6.85
CA TYR A 152 8.44 -14.99 7.17
C TYR A 152 9.36 -14.70 5.98
N ALA A 153 9.74 -15.72 5.21
CA ALA A 153 10.53 -15.53 3.99
C ALA A 153 9.81 -14.61 2.99
N LYS A 154 8.50 -14.80 2.80
CA LYS A 154 7.67 -13.91 1.97
C LYS A 154 7.57 -12.50 2.53
N VAL A 155 7.41 -12.35 3.85
CA VAL A 155 7.38 -11.02 4.51
C VAL A 155 8.69 -10.27 4.28
N TYR A 156 9.84 -10.93 4.45
CA TYR A 156 11.14 -10.32 4.16
C TYR A 156 11.30 -9.97 2.67
N HIS A 157 10.90 -10.86 1.76
CA HIS A 157 10.97 -10.61 0.32
C HIS A 157 10.13 -9.39 -0.08
N ASN A 158 8.89 -9.31 0.43
CA ASN A 158 7.98 -8.21 0.14
C ASN A 158 8.45 -6.89 0.78
N LEU A 159 9.10 -6.95 1.95
CA LEU A 159 9.75 -5.79 2.56
C LEU A 159 10.92 -5.29 1.72
N GLY A 160 11.77 -6.18 1.22
CA GLY A 160 12.84 -5.85 0.26
C GLY A 160 12.29 -5.21 -1.00
N THR A 161 11.20 -5.76 -1.54
CA THR A 161 10.49 -5.22 -2.72
C THR A 161 9.93 -3.83 -2.47
N ALA A 162 9.31 -3.59 -1.33
CA ALA A 162 8.82 -2.26 -0.98
C ALA A 162 9.96 -1.24 -0.93
N TYR A 163 11.11 -1.59 -0.32
CA TYR A 163 12.29 -0.73 -0.28
C TYR A 163 12.90 -0.49 -1.67
N ALA A 164 13.03 -1.53 -2.50
CA ALA A 164 13.55 -1.43 -3.87
C ALA A 164 12.68 -0.52 -4.75
N ARG A 165 11.34 -0.63 -4.62
CA ARG A 165 10.38 0.25 -5.32
C ARG A 165 10.48 1.72 -4.92
N MET A 166 11.03 2.00 -3.74
CA MET A 166 11.34 3.36 -3.27
C MET A 166 12.80 3.77 -3.56
N PHE A 167 13.52 3.01 -4.40
CA PHE A 167 14.93 3.22 -4.74
C PHE A 167 15.89 3.13 -3.53
N MET A 168 15.44 2.54 -2.42
CA MET A 168 16.24 2.31 -1.22
C MET A 168 16.97 0.97 -1.31
N TYR A 169 17.81 0.82 -2.33
CA TYR A 169 18.43 -0.46 -2.68
C TYR A 169 19.31 -1.04 -1.57
N ASP A 170 20.09 -0.20 -0.87
CA ASP A 170 20.92 -0.63 0.27
C ASP A 170 20.09 -1.35 1.35
N LYS A 171 18.86 -0.88 1.61
CA LYS A 171 17.93 -1.55 2.54
C LYS A 171 17.29 -2.79 1.93
N ALA A 172 16.97 -2.75 0.64
CA ALA A 172 16.34 -3.86 -0.06
C ALA A 172 17.21 -5.12 -0.01
N VAL A 173 18.52 -4.98 -0.24
CA VAL A 173 19.51 -6.07 -0.14
C VAL A 173 19.39 -6.82 1.18
N ILE A 174 19.40 -6.09 2.31
CA ILE A 174 19.31 -6.67 3.66
C ILE A 174 18.09 -7.59 3.79
N TYR A 175 16.93 -7.15 3.31
CA TYR A 175 15.70 -7.93 3.46
C TYR A 175 15.56 -9.04 2.43
N TYR A 176 16.12 -8.89 1.22
CA TYR A 176 16.19 -10.00 0.27
C TYR A 176 17.14 -11.10 0.74
N ASP A 177 18.27 -10.76 1.34
CA ASP A 177 19.19 -11.72 1.96
C ASP A 177 18.52 -12.47 3.11
N GLU A 178 17.81 -11.76 4.00
CA GLU A 178 17.04 -12.40 5.07
C GLU A 178 15.93 -13.31 4.55
N ALA A 179 15.28 -12.93 3.44
CA ALA A 179 14.28 -13.76 2.77
C ALA A 179 14.91 -15.04 2.21
N TYR A 180 16.06 -14.94 1.54
CA TYR A 180 16.79 -16.08 1.01
C TYR A 180 17.31 -16.99 2.13
N ARG A 181 17.87 -16.41 3.21
CA ARG A 181 18.34 -17.16 4.38
C ARG A 181 17.21 -17.95 5.05
N THR A 182 15.99 -17.43 5.03
CA THR A 182 14.82 -18.04 5.69
C THR A 182 14.11 -19.06 4.79
N GLY A 183 13.92 -18.77 3.50
CA GLY A 183 13.11 -19.60 2.59
C GLY A 183 13.87 -20.31 1.49
N GLN A 184 15.14 -19.97 1.27
CA GLN A 184 16.01 -20.50 0.19
C GLN A 184 15.40 -20.40 -1.21
N HIS A 185 14.55 -19.39 -1.44
CA HIS A 185 13.96 -19.13 -2.75
C HIS A 185 14.94 -18.36 -3.64
N GLU A 186 15.33 -18.95 -4.78
CA GLU A 186 16.31 -18.37 -5.71
C GLU A 186 15.90 -16.97 -6.22
N GLU A 187 14.60 -16.71 -6.31
CA GLU A 187 14.06 -15.38 -6.66
C GLU A 187 14.55 -14.29 -5.68
N SER A 188 14.54 -14.55 -4.37
CA SER A 188 15.03 -13.58 -3.38
C SER A 188 16.52 -13.32 -3.53
N LYS A 189 17.31 -14.34 -3.87
CA LYS A 189 18.76 -14.19 -4.12
C LYS A 189 19.01 -13.31 -5.36
N LYS A 190 18.31 -13.60 -6.47
CA LYS A 190 18.38 -12.77 -7.69
C LYS A 190 18.00 -11.31 -7.41
N CYS A 191 16.92 -11.09 -6.65
CA CYS A 191 16.51 -9.74 -6.25
C CYS A 191 17.55 -9.04 -5.36
N SER A 192 18.22 -9.77 -4.46
CA SER A 192 19.30 -9.22 -3.64
C SER A 192 20.47 -8.74 -4.50
N ILE A 193 20.94 -9.59 -5.42
CA ILE A 193 22.00 -9.26 -6.39
C ILE A 193 21.60 -8.04 -7.22
N ALA A 194 20.39 -8.02 -7.77
CA ALA A 194 19.90 -6.89 -8.56
C ALA A 194 19.87 -5.60 -7.75
N ALA A 195 19.40 -5.64 -6.50
CA ALA A 195 19.41 -4.49 -5.61
C ALA A 195 20.84 -4.03 -5.28
N LEU A 196 21.79 -4.95 -5.09
CA LEU A 196 23.19 -4.63 -4.83
C LEU A 196 23.84 -3.91 -6.01
N ILE A 197 23.64 -4.41 -7.24
CA ILE A 197 24.12 -3.77 -8.47
C ILE A 197 23.55 -2.35 -8.57
N MET A 198 22.24 -2.19 -8.36
CA MET A 198 21.58 -0.88 -8.42
C MET A 198 22.06 0.08 -7.32
N ALA A 199 22.39 -0.41 -6.13
CA ALA A 199 22.94 0.39 -5.03
C ALA A 199 24.35 0.92 -5.31
N LYS A 200 25.14 0.19 -6.11
CA LYS A 200 26.54 0.49 -6.46
C LYS A 200 26.72 1.26 -7.76
N LYS A 201 25.76 1.17 -8.69
CA LYS A 201 25.85 1.66 -10.07
C LYS A 201 26.43 3.08 -10.24
N ASP A 202 26.10 4.00 -9.34
CA ASP A 202 26.57 5.39 -9.41
C ASP A 202 27.76 5.69 -8.46
N LYS A 203 28.18 4.70 -7.65
CA LYS A 203 29.19 4.84 -6.60
C LYS A 203 30.51 4.14 -6.94
N GLU A 204 30.46 3.07 -7.74
CA GLU A 204 31.60 2.20 -8.00
C GLU A 204 31.73 1.92 -9.52
N PRO A 205 32.95 1.78 -10.05
CA PRO A 205 33.15 1.31 -11.41
C PRO A 205 32.61 -0.12 -11.57
N VAL A 206 32.12 -0.43 -12.77
CA VAL A 206 31.60 -1.76 -13.09
C VAL A 206 32.70 -2.80 -12.87
N ASN A 207 32.47 -3.73 -11.95
CA ASN A 207 33.35 -4.88 -11.77
C ASN A 207 33.07 -5.88 -12.91
N VAL A 208 34.12 -6.27 -13.62
CA VAL A 208 34.06 -7.25 -14.73
C VAL A 208 34.39 -8.68 -14.28
N ASP A 209 34.88 -8.86 -13.06
CA ASP A 209 35.18 -10.15 -12.44
C ASP A 209 34.14 -10.41 -11.33
N VAL A 210 32.96 -10.82 -11.77
CA VAL A 210 31.80 -11.13 -10.92
C VAL A 210 31.46 -12.61 -11.03
N ASP A 211 30.79 -13.16 -10.02
CA ASP A 211 30.36 -14.56 -10.08
C ASP A 211 29.30 -14.80 -11.18
N GLU A 212 29.04 -16.08 -11.50
CA GLU A 212 28.12 -16.46 -12.57
C GLU A 212 26.69 -15.94 -12.34
N ASP A 213 26.21 -15.92 -11.10
CA ASP A 213 24.86 -15.45 -10.77
C ASP A 213 24.77 -13.92 -10.92
N GLU A 214 25.79 -13.19 -10.46
CA GLU A 214 25.89 -11.73 -10.63
C GLU A 214 25.99 -11.35 -12.10
N TYR A 215 26.76 -12.09 -12.90
CA TYR A 215 26.85 -11.88 -14.34
C TYR A 215 25.49 -12.05 -15.05
N VAL A 216 24.75 -13.12 -14.71
CA VAL A 216 23.42 -13.37 -15.29
C VAL A 216 22.46 -12.24 -14.96
N VAL A 217 22.38 -11.84 -13.69
CA VAL A 217 21.48 -10.75 -13.25
C VAL A 217 21.89 -9.41 -13.88
N GLN A 218 23.20 -9.14 -14.01
CA GLN A 218 23.69 -7.94 -14.68
C GLN A 218 23.21 -7.89 -16.14
N LYS A 219 23.33 -8.99 -16.89
CA LYS A 219 22.88 -9.06 -18.29
C LYS A 219 21.36 -8.89 -18.44
N GLU A 220 20.59 -9.47 -17.52
CA GLU A 220 19.14 -9.26 -17.46
C GLU A 220 18.80 -7.77 -17.20
N LEU A 221 19.49 -7.12 -16.25
CA LEU A 221 19.30 -5.70 -15.96
C LEU A 221 19.68 -4.79 -17.13
N GLU A 222 20.79 -5.05 -17.82
CA GLU A 222 21.19 -4.33 -19.02
C GLU A 222 20.10 -4.41 -20.10
N THR A 223 19.58 -5.62 -20.34
CA THR A 223 18.49 -5.84 -21.30
C THR A 223 17.22 -5.09 -20.92
N LEU A 224 16.84 -5.11 -19.64
CA LEU A 224 15.67 -4.38 -19.14
C LEU A 224 15.84 -2.86 -19.27
N MET A 225 17.04 -2.35 -18.98
CA MET A 225 17.36 -0.93 -19.12
C MET A 225 17.33 -0.47 -20.58
N ASP A 226 17.85 -1.28 -21.52
CA ASP A 226 17.79 -0.97 -22.94
C ASP A 226 16.35 -0.97 -23.45
N ASN A 227 15.54 -1.95 -23.02
CA ASN A 227 14.12 -1.99 -23.35
C ASN A 227 13.35 -0.79 -22.77
N ALA A 228 13.70 -0.34 -21.56
CA ALA A 228 13.07 0.81 -20.91
C ALA A 228 13.27 2.12 -21.71
N ARG A 229 14.33 2.24 -22.52
CA ARG A 229 14.54 3.42 -23.39
C ARG A 229 13.44 3.59 -24.43
N TYR A 230 12.75 2.51 -24.78
CA TYR A 230 11.63 2.54 -25.73
C TYR A 230 10.28 2.77 -25.05
N SER A 231 10.24 2.91 -23.73
CA SER A 231 9.01 3.26 -23.01
C SER A 231 8.55 4.67 -23.33
N ASP A 232 7.25 4.91 -23.25
CA ASP A 232 6.67 6.23 -23.49
C ASP A 232 7.18 7.23 -22.45
N GLU A 233 7.39 6.80 -21.20
CA GLU A 233 7.97 7.63 -20.16
C GLU A 233 9.40 8.07 -20.46
N TYR A 234 10.21 7.21 -21.08
CA TYR A 234 11.58 7.57 -21.45
C TYR A 234 11.61 8.49 -22.67
N ARG A 235 10.77 8.24 -23.67
CA ARG A 235 10.60 9.11 -24.84
C ARG A 235 10.16 10.52 -24.44
N GLU A 236 9.22 10.65 -23.49
CA GLU A 236 8.83 11.94 -22.92
C GLU A 236 10.05 12.71 -22.38
N LEU A 237 10.96 12.03 -21.67
CA LEU A 237 12.17 12.65 -21.11
C LEU A 237 13.17 13.06 -22.19
N GLU A 238 13.33 12.25 -23.25
CA GLU A 238 14.15 12.60 -24.40
C GLU A 238 13.61 13.83 -25.14
N ASP A 239 12.29 13.90 -25.33
CA ASP A 239 11.65 15.05 -25.99
C ASP A 239 11.80 16.33 -25.16
N ILE A 240 11.69 16.24 -23.83
CA ILE A 240 12.02 17.34 -22.92
C ILE A 240 13.48 17.77 -23.10
N ALA A 241 14.42 16.83 -23.21
CA ALA A 241 15.84 17.15 -23.43
C ALA A 241 16.08 17.83 -24.79
N ARG A 242 15.38 17.41 -25.85
CA ARG A 242 15.42 18.03 -27.18
C ARG A 242 14.91 19.48 -27.16
N LEU A 243 13.79 19.74 -26.48
CA LEU A 243 13.26 21.12 -26.34
C LEU A 243 14.30 22.08 -25.76
N LYS A 244 15.12 21.61 -24.81
CA LYS A 244 16.23 22.38 -24.24
C LYS A 244 17.35 22.61 -25.26
N ALA A 245 17.73 21.58 -26.02
CA ALA A 245 18.77 21.66 -27.04
C ALA A 245 18.39 22.62 -28.19
N ASP A 246 17.11 22.62 -28.56
CA ASP A 246 16.56 23.47 -29.64
C ASP A 246 16.30 24.93 -29.20
N GLY A 247 16.58 25.27 -27.94
CA GLY A 247 16.39 26.62 -27.40
C GLY A 247 14.92 26.99 -27.10
N ASN A 248 14.00 26.02 -27.13
CA ASN A 248 12.58 26.21 -26.88
C ASN A 248 12.25 26.20 -25.37
N LEU A 249 12.80 27.18 -24.65
CA LEU A 249 12.80 27.23 -23.18
C LEU A 249 11.40 27.29 -22.56
N ALA A 250 10.43 27.91 -23.23
CA ALA A 250 9.06 28.02 -22.71
C ALA A 250 8.28 26.69 -22.75
N GLN A 251 8.50 25.86 -23.77
CA GLN A 251 7.91 24.51 -23.83
C GLN A 251 8.67 23.56 -22.91
N TYR A 252 10.01 23.67 -22.86
CA TYR A 252 10.84 22.92 -21.93
C TYR A 252 10.39 23.09 -20.48
N ASN A 253 10.28 24.33 -20.00
CA ASN A 253 9.91 24.60 -18.60
C ASN A 253 8.53 24.02 -18.26
N ARG A 254 7.52 24.20 -19.13
CA ARG A 254 6.19 23.62 -18.92
C ARG A 254 6.21 22.09 -18.84
N ALA A 255 6.93 21.44 -19.75
CA ALA A 255 7.01 19.99 -19.78
C ALA A 255 7.76 19.43 -18.55
N VAL A 256 8.79 20.14 -18.06
CA VAL A 256 9.47 19.81 -16.80
C VAL A 256 8.52 19.94 -15.62
N ASP A 257 7.78 21.05 -15.51
CA ASP A 257 6.83 21.29 -14.41
C ASP A 257 5.76 20.19 -14.36
N GLU A 258 5.15 19.86 -15.50
CA GLU A 258 4.16 18.79 -15.59
C GLU A 258 4.75 17.43 -15.18
N ARG A 259 6.00 17.14 -15.56
CA ARG A 259 6.66 15.88 -15.19
C ARG A 259 6.97 15.81 -13.71
N LEU A 260 7.46 16.91 -13.14
CA LEU A 260 7.72 17.03 -11.70
C LEU A 260 6.43 16.88 -10.89
N ASP A 261 5.32 17.46 -11.34
CA ASP A 261 4.02 17.31 -10.68
C ASP A 261 3.49 15.87 -10.73
N ARG A 262 3.66 15.17 -11.86
CA ARG A 262 3.33 13.73 -11.96
C ARG A 262 4.16 12.91 -10.98
N TRP A 263 5.48 13.12 -10.94
CA TRP A 263 6.37 12.42 -10.01
C TRP A 263 6.08 12.77 -8.55
N ARG A 264 5.78 14.03 -8.24
CA ARG A 264 5.37 14.46 -6.90
C ARG A 264 4.10 13.74 -6.48
N THR A 265 3.10 13.65 -7.36
CA THR A 265 1.83 12.96 -7.07
C THR A 265 2.07 11.46 -6.84
N ALA A 266 2.89 10.82 -7.67
CA ALA A 266 3.29 9.42 -7.48
C ALA A 266 4.07 9.22 -6.17
N TYR A 267 5.00 10.13 -5.85
CA TYR A 267 5.77 10.08 -4.61
C TYR A 267 4.87 10.25 -3.38
N ILE A 268 3.92 11.18 -3.40
CA ILE A 268 2.93 11.34 -2.33
C ILE A 268 2.14 10.04 -2.14
N LYS A 269 1.81 9.33 -3.22
CA LYS A 269 1.19 8.01 -3.13
C LYS A 269 2.09 7.01 -2.39
N TYR A 270 3.40 7.02 -2.63
CA TYR A 270 4.35 6.17 -1.91
C TYR A 270 4.47 6.56 -0.44
N SER A 271 4.74 7.85 -0.18
CA SER A 271 5.10 8.45 1.10
C SER A 271 3.92 8.78 2.01
N LYS A 272 2.75 8.25 1.70
CA LYS A 272 1.59 8.26 2.59
C LYS A 272 1.88 7.32 3.77
N THR A 273 2.83 7.75 4.61
CA THR A 273 3.06 7.31 5.97
C THR A 273 1.96 7.91 6.82
N PHE A 274 1.27 7.06 7.57
CA PHE A 274 0.31 7.49 8.57
C PHE A 274 0.58 6.79 9.88
#